data_AF-A0A060XFZ1-F1
#
_entry.id   AF-A0A060XFZ1-F1
#
_cell.length_a   1.000
_cell.length_b   1.000
_cell.length_c   1.000
_cell.angle_alpha   90.00
_cell.angle_beta   90.00
_cell.angle_gamma   90.00
#
_symmetry.space_group_name_H-M   'P 1'
#
loop_
_entity.id
_entity.type
_entity.pdbx_description
1 polymer ?
#
loop_
_entity_poly.entity_id
_entity_poly.type
_entity_poly.pdbx_seq_one_letter_code
_entity_poly.pdbx_strand_id
1 'polypeptide(L)'
;MVSLLRFWLADCPRTAEAVSFSNLLYRELSAVPYMAKFVVFAKMNEVREGRLRCYCMTDDKMDKTLEQHENFSEVARSRDIEVMEGMPLHLECSGNLVPVRKATQQPRCFSFQAFKDNRLPVSVKVRDSSKDHSGFLSFLRKSTKYEDSQHVLCNLNITMPPCIKAAGSEDRRRTLTPLALRERYSAMNEPAMGKASMSAMERTELKMALIAEQLGLSWAELARELQFSVDDINKIRVENPNSLLEQSSALLNLWATREGKRAKSKQTCNSQYNG
;
A
#
# COMPACT_ATOMS: atom_id res chain seq x y z
N MET A 1 51.95 29.12 -6.47
CA MET A 1 50.55 28.65 -6.60
C MET A 1 50.63 27.22 -7.11
N VAL A 2 50.39 26.21 -6.25
CA VAL A 2 50.44 24.82 -6.70
C VAL A 2 49.07 24.47 -7.26
N SER A 3 48.99 24.33 -8.58
CA SER A 3 47.75 23.92 -9.27
C SER A 3 47.64 22.40 -9.18
N LEU A 4 46.74 21.89 -8.34
CA LEU A 4 46.38 20.47 -8.36
C LEU A 4 45.43 20.23 -9.55
N LEU A 5 45.88 19.41 -10.50
CA LEU A 5 45.13 19.05 -11.71
C LEU A 5 44.98 17.52 -11.79
N ARG A 6 43.90 17.05 -12.41
CA ARG A 6 43.70 15.63 -12.75
C ARG A 6 44.16 15.40 -14.18
N PHE A 7 45.02 14.41 -14.38
CA PHE A 7 45.55 14.02 -15.69
C PHE A 7 45.01 12.65 -16.10
N TRP A 8 44.61 12.53 -17.36
CA TRP A 8 44.16 11.29 -18.00
C TRP A 8 44.87 11.14 -19.33
N LEU A 9 45.44 9.96 -19.60
CA LEU A 9 46.03 9.60 -20.89
C LEU A 9 45.01 8.77 -21.66
N ALA A 10 44.71 9.14 -22.90
CA ALA A 10 43.81 8.41 -23.77
C ALA A 10 44.45 8.24 -25.14
N ASP A 11 44.44 7.01 -25.64
CA ASP A 11 44.77 6.72 -27.03
C ASP A 11 43.48 6.76 -27.84
N CYS A 12 43.37 7.73 -28.74
CA CYS A 12 42.17 7.98 -29.54
C CYS A 12 42.55 8.10 -31.01
N PRO A 13 42.02 7.22 -31.90
CA PRO A 13 42.32 7.30 -33.34
C PRO A 13 41.78 8.58 -33.99
N ARG A 14 40.84 9.27 -33.34
CA ARG A 14 40.30 10.57 -33.77
C ARG A 14 40.44 11.60 -32.64
N THR A 15 41.47 12.43 -32.71
CA THR A 15 41.82 13.42 -31.66
C THR A 15 40.72 14.45 -31.40
N ALA A 16 39.92 14.82 -32.40
CA ALA A 16 38.82 15.77 -32.26
C ALA A 16 37.70 15.29 -31.30
N GLU A 17 37.52 13.97 -31.15
CA GLU A 17 36.49 13.40 -30.28
C GLU A 17 37.01 13.08 -28.88
N ALA A 18 38.33 13.14 -28.65
CA ALA A 18 38.97 12.72 -27.41
C ALA A 18 38.38 13.41 -26.17
N VAL A 19 38.13 14.72 -26.25
CA VAL A 19 37.53 15.50 -25.14
C VAL A 19 36.08 15.07 -24.90
N SER A 20 35.29 14.86 -25.95
CA SER A 20 33.89 14.44 -25.83
C SER A 20 33.77 13.05 -25.19
N PHE A 21 34.63 12.12 -25.61
CA PHE A 21 34.68 10.76 -25.07
C PHE A 21 35.17 10.76 -23.62
N SER A 22 36.21 11.54 -23.31
CA SER A 22 36.74 11.69 -21.96
C SER A 22 35.70 12.27 -21.00
N ASN A 23 34.90 13.27 -21.44
CA ASN A 23 33.83 13.83 -20.63
C ASN A 23 32.71 12.80 -20.35
N LEU A 24 32.36 11.98 -21.34
CA LEU A 24 31.38 10.92 -21.17
C LEU A 24 31.86 9.87 -20.15
N LEU A 25 33.08 9.36 -20.34
CA LEU A 25 33.73 8.41 -19.43
C LEU A 25 33.90 8.97 -18.03
N TYR A 26 34.34 10.22 -17.92
CA TYR A 26 34.52 10.87 -16.63
C TYR A 26 33.18 10.97 -15.89
N ARG A 27 32.09 11.34 -16.58
CA ARG A 27 30.76 11.39 -15.99
C ARG A 27 30.27 10.02 -15.51
N GLU A 28 30.59 8.96 -16.25
CA GLU A 28 30.20 7.60 -15.90
C GLU A 28 31.04 7.04 -14.73
N LEU A 29 32.36 7.27 -14.72
CA LEU A 29 33.27 6.78 -13.69
C LEU A 29 33.27 7.61 -12.41
N SER A 30 32.89 8.88 -12.49
CA SER A 30 32.73 9.74 -11.31
C SER A 30 31.43 9.47 -10.56
N ALA A 31 30.50 8.72 -11.15
CA ALA A 31 29.28 8.33 -10.47
C ALA A 31 29.60 7.36 -9.33
N VAL A 32 29.08 7.67 -8.14
CA VAL A 32 29.31 6.84 -6.95
C VAL A 32 28.45 5.58 -7.04
N PRO A 33 29.04 4.37 -6.90
CA PRO A 33 28.29 3.13 -6.82
C PRO A 33 27.67 2.99 -5.42
N TYR A 34 26.38 2.67 -5.39
CA TYR A 34 25.61 2.37 -4.20
C TYR A 34 25.11 0.93 -4.26
N MET A 35 25.08 0.25 -3.12
CA MET A 35 24.39 -1.04 -3.00
C MET A 35 22.91 -0.76 -2.75
N ALA A 36 22.05 -1.21 -3.67
CA ALA A 36 20.61 -1.07 -3.54
C ALA A 36 19.89 -2.40 -3.72
N LYS A 37 18.70 -2.49 -3.14
CA LYS A 37 17.77 -3.60 -3.29
C LYS A 37 16.56 -3.15 -4.09
N PHE A 38 16.12 -4.03 -4.98
CA PHE A 38 14.87 -3.91 -5.70
C PHE A 38 13.79 -4.64 -4.93
N VAL A 39 12.74 -3.93 -4.54
CA VAL A 39 11.60 -4.49 -3.81
C VAL A 39 10.34 -4.27 -4.64
N VAL A 40 9.53 -5.32 -4.79
CA VAL A 40 8.31 -5.26 -5.58
C VAL A 40 7.13 -5.58 -4.69
N PHE A 41 6.21 -4.63 -4.69
CA PHE A 41 4.91 -4.74 -4.06
C PHE A 41 3.83 -4.95 -5.11
N ALA A 42 2.88 -5.83 -4.82
CA ALA A 42 1.76 -6.11 -5.70
C ALA A 42 0.44 -6.00 -4.96
N LYS A 43 -0.58 -5.57 -5.69
CA LYS A 43 -1.97 -5.58 -5.26
C LYS A 43 -2.85 -6.00 -6.42
N MET A 44 -3.73 -6.95 -6.15
CA MET A 44 -4.69 -7.43 -7.12
C MET A 44 -5.99 -6.64 -6.96
N ASN A 45 -6.39 -5.89 -8.00
CA ASN A 45 -7.60 -5.06 -7.97
C ASN A 45 -8.82 -5.85 -8.43
N GLU A 46 -8.63 -6.62 -9.51
CA GLU A 46 -9.62 -7.53 -10.07
C GLU A 46 -8.95 -8.88 -10.36
N VAL A 47 -9.72 -9.91 -10.69
CA VAL A 47 -9.18 -11.25 -11.00
C VAL A 47 -8.23 -11.23 -12.21
N ARG A 48 -8.31 -10.22 -13.09
CA ARG A 48 -7.43 -10.06 -14.25
C ARG A 48 -6.57 -8.80 -14.24
N GLU A 49 -6.74 -7.91 -13.27
CA GLU A 49 -6.01 -6.63 -13.21
C GLU A 49 -5.32 -6.43 -11.87
N GLY A 50 -4.04 -6.06 -11.94
CA GLY A 50 -3.20 -5.80 -10.79
C GLY A 50 -2.40 -4.50 -10.91
N ARG A 51 -1.91 -4.03 -9.77
CA ARG A 51 -0.95 -2.94 -9.68
C ARG A 51 0.31 -3.43 -9.00
N LEU A 52 1.45 -3.07 -9.58
CA LEU A 52 2.76 -3.28 -9.01
C LEU A 52 3.36 -1.92 -8.64
N ARG A 53 4.14 -1.90 -7.57
CA ARG A 53 5.00 -0.79 -7.19
C ARG A 53 6.39 -1.33 -6.98
N CYS A 54 7.31 -0.88 -7.82
CA CYS A 54 8.70 -1.28 -7.76
C CYS A 54 9.49 -0.18 -7.08
N TYR A 55 10.39 -0.56 -6.18
CA TYR A 55 11.27 0.33 -5.44
C TYR A 55 12.72 -0.04 -5.70
N CYS A 56 13.59 0.96 -5.72
CA CYS A 56 15.04 0.77 -5.63
C CYS A 56 15.55 1.60 -4.45
N MET A 57 16.01 0.93 -3.39
CA MET A 57 16.39 1.56 -2.12
C MET A 57 17.75 1.09 -1.65
N THR A 58 18.50 2.00 -1.02
CA THR A 58 19.83 1.75 -0.44
C THR A 58 19.80 1.39 1.05
N ASP A 59 18.63 1.52 1.70
CA ASP A 59 18.46 1.25 3.13
C ASP A 59 17.74 -0.09 3.34
N ASP A 60 18.12 -0.78 4.41
CA ASP A 60 17.47 -1.99 4.92
C ASP A 60 16.19 -1.68 5.69
N LYS A 61 16.09 -0.47 6.24
CA LYS A 61 14.90 -0.01 6.96
C LYS A 61 13.85 0.49 5.97
N MET A 62 13.17 -0.46 5.35
CA MET A 62 11.89 -0.20 4.72
C MET A 62 10.83 -0.08 5.84
N ASP A 63 10.94 0.96 6.66
CA ASP A 63 10.02 1.26 7.77
C ASP A 63 8.59 1.20 7.24
N LYS A 64 7.75 0.29 7.77
CA LYS A 64 6.33 0.01 7.42
C LYS A 64 5.77 1.03 6.42
N THR A 65 6.17 0.88 5.16
CA THR A 65 5.98 1.94 4.19
C THR A 65 4.48 2.02 3.85
N LEU A 66 3.99 3.18 3.38
CA LEU A 66 2.58 3.48 3.10
C LEU A 66 1.85 2.38 2.28
N GLU A 67 2.59 1.52 1.60
CA GLU A 67 2.15 0.36 0.83
C GLU A 67 1.47 -0.70 1.70
N GLN A 68 1.96 -0.96 2.92
CA GLN A 68 1.26 -1.84 3.87
C GLN A 68 -0.08 -1.21 4.29
N HIS A 69 -0.12 0.12 4.46
CA HIS A 69 -1.35 0.85 4.74
C HIS A 69 -2.33 0.85 3.56
N GLU A 70 -1.86 0.69 2.34
CA GLU A 70 -2.67 0.65 1.12
C GLU A 70 -3.01 -0.78 0.62
N ASN A 71 -2.76 -1.80 1.44
CA ASN A 71 -2.99 -3.23 1.14
C ASN A 71 -2.17 -3.76 -0.05
N PHE A 72 -0.93 -3.31 -0.20
CA PHE A 72 0.03 -3.95 -1.09
C PHE A 72 0.85 -4.99 -0.32
N SER A 73 1.07 -6.14 -0.95
CA SER A 73 1.90 -7.22 -0.40
C SER A 73 3.26 -7.23 -1.09
N GLU A 74 4.32 -7.41 -0.31
CA GLU A 74 5.66 -7.66 -0.87
C GLU A 74 5.66 -9.03 -1.55
N VAL A 75 6.01 -9.06 -2.84
CA VAL A 75 6.00 -10.30 -3.65
C VAL A 75 7.37 -10.73 -4.11
N ALA A 76 8.35 -9.82 -4.15
CA ALA A 76 9.74 -10.14 -4.46
C ALA A 76 10.70 -9.09 -3.90
N ARG A 77 11.92 -9.54 -3.64
CA ARG A 77 13.05 -8.75 -3.16
C ARG A 77 14.33 -9.26 -3.81
N SER A 78 15.15 -8.37 -4.36
CA SER A 78 16.47 -8.72 -4.89
C SER A 78 17.53 -8.80 -3.79
N ARG A 79 18.67 -9.40 -4.13
CA ARG A 79 19.93 -9.20 -3.41
C ARG A 79 20.44 -7.76 -3.57
N ASP A 80 21.50 -7.43 -2.86
CA ASP A 80 22.25 -6.18 -3.05
C ASP A 80 22.87 -6.13 -4.44
N ILE A 81 22.59 -5.04 -5.15
CA ILE A 81 23.03 -4.80 -6.52
C ILE A 81 23.65 -3.41 -6.58
N GLU A 82 24.77 -3.31 -7.27
CA GLU A 82 25.43 -2.04 -7.53
C GLU A 82 24.62 -1.21 -8.52
N VAL A 83 24.20 -0.03 -8.08
CA VAL A 83 23.53 0.99 -8.88
C VAL A 83 24.26 2.31 -8.71
N MET A 84 24.32 3.12 -9.78
CA MET A 84 25.01 4.41 -9.74
C MET A 84 24.03 5.56 -9.62
N GLU A 85 24.42 6.62 -8.92
CA GLU A 85 23.61 7.85 -8.81
C GLU A 85 23.21 8.38 -10.19
N GLY A 86 21.92 8.65 -10.39
CA GLY A 86 21.36 9.13 -11.66
C GLY A 86 21.22 8.07 -12.74
N MET A 87 21.59 6.81 -12.50
CA MET A 87 21.46 5.72 -13.47
C MET A 87 19.97 5.52 -13.84
N PRO A 88 19.61 5.51 -15.15
CA PRO A 88 18.27 5.15 -15.58
C PRO A 88 18.03 3.65 -15.39
N LEU A 89 16.91 3.31 -14.77
CA LEU A 89 16.45 1.96 -14.51
C LEU A 89 15.19 1.70 -15.32
N HIS A 90 15.24 0.73 -16.21
CA HIS A 90 14.12 0.32 -17.04
C HIS A 90 13.51 -0.98 -16.52
N LEU A 91 12.18 -1.09 -16.56
CA LEU A 91 11.46 -2.29 -16.14
C LEU A 91 10.77 -2.96 -17.33
N GLU A 92 11.16 -4.21 -17.57
CA GLU A 92 10.48 -5.12 -18.47
C GLU A 92 9.69 -6.17 -17.69
N CYS A 93 8.51 -6.51 -18.21
CA CYS A 93 7.63 -7.52 -17.63
C CYS A 93 7.40 -8.60 -18.69
N SER A 94 7.66 -9.85 -18.33
CA SER A 94 7.47 -11.02 -19.17
C SER A 94 6.69 -12.12 -18.42
N GLY A 95 6.22 -13.13 -19.14
CA GLY A 95 5.36 -14.19 -18.58
C GLY A 95 3.86 -13.87 -18.68
N ASN A 96 3.08 -14.32 -17.68
CA ASN A 96 1.62 -14.21 -17.70
C ASN A 96 1.12 -12.80 -17.33
N LEU A 97 1.95 -12.00 -16.66
CA LEU A 97 1.65 -10.61 -16.31
C LEU A 97 2.12 -9.67 -17.42
N VAL A 98 1.16 -9.02 -18.09
CA VAL A 98 1.43 -8.09 -19.18
C VAL A 98 1.16 -6.65 -18.71
N PRO A 99 2.12 -5.74 -18.88
CA PRO A 99 1.97 -4.36 -18.48
C PRO A 99 0.96 -3.65 -19.39
N VAL A 100 -0.01 -2.97 -18.79
CA VAL A 100 -1.01 -2.20 -19.51
C VAL A 100 -0.33 -0.98 -20.11
N ARG A 101 -0.39 -0.83 -21.44
CA ARG A 101 0.08 0.38 -22.13
C ARG A 101 -1.10 1.33 -22.30
N LYS A 102 -1.11 2.48 -21.61
CA LYS A 102 -2.00 3.59 -21.95
C LYS A 102 -1.28 4.52 -22.95
N ALA A 103 -2.00 5.09 -23.90
CA ALA A 103 -1.43 5.92 -24.99
C ALA A 103 -0.61 7.14 -24.50
N THR A 104 -0.82 7.58 -23.25
CA THR A 104 -0.13 8.70 -22.59
C THR A 104 0.91 8.28 -21.55
N GLN A 105 1.16 6.97 -21.39
CA GLN A 105 1.98 6.48 -20.29
C GLN A 105 3.47 6.64 -20.59
N GLN A 106 4.19 7.29 -19.66
CA GLN A 106 5.64 7.41 -19.72
C GLN A 106 6.31 6.03 -19.81
N PRO A 107 7.53 5.96 -20.41
CA PRO A 107 8.32 4.74 -20.38
C PRO A 107 8.44 4.20 -18.95
N ARG A 108 8.43 2.88 -18.81
CA ARG A 108 8.58 2.19 -17.51
C ARG A 108 10.01 2.31 -17.02
N CYS A 109 10.42 3.53 -16.71
CA CYS A 109 11.74 3.85 -16.24
C CYS A 109 11.71 4.95 -15.20
N PHE A 110 12.73 4.95 -14.35
CA PHE A 110 13.01 6.00 -13.38
C PHE A 110 14.53 6.08 -13.22
N SER A 111 15.03 7.23 -12.77
CA SER A 111 16.45 7.36 -12.43
C SER A 111 16.65 7.08 -10.96
N PHE A 112 17.65 6.29 -10.63
CA PHE A 112 18.04 6.03 -9.26
C PHE A 112 18.64 7.29 -8.63
N GLN A 113 18.18 7.62 -7.42
CA GLN A 113 18.76 8.65 -6.56
C GLN A 113 18.97 8.07 -5.16
N ALA A 114 20.20 8.10 -4.65
CA ALA A 114 20.53 7.58 -3.34
C ALA A 114 19.76 8.33 -2.24
N PHE A 115 19.36 7.59 -1.20
CA PHE A 115 18.64 8.11 -0.02
C PHE A 115 17.31 8.81 -0.33
N LYS A 116 16.69 8.51 -1.49
CA LYS A 116 15.38 9.02 -1.90
C LYS A 116 14.43 7.88 -2.26
N ASP A 117 13.13 8.21 -2.30
CA ASP A 117 12.07 7.28 -2.71
C ASP A 117 12.06 7.10 -4.23
N ASN A 118 12.77 6.07 -4.71
CA ASN A 118 12.77 5.69 -6.13
C ASN A 118 11.64 4.70 -6.43
N ARG A 119 10.44 5.22 -6.65
CA ARG A 119 9.22 4.42 -6.89
C ARG A 119 8.77 4.42 -8.35
N LEU A 120 8.43 3.24 -8.86
CA LEU A 120 7.85 3.05 -10.20
C LEU A 120 6.50 2.31 -10.10
N PRO A 121 5.37 3.02 -10.30
CA PRO A 121 4.06 2.39 -10.36
C PRO A 121 3.80 1.77 -11.74
N VAL A 122 3.33 0.52 -11.75
CA VAL A 122 3.09 -0.25 -12.98
C VAL A 122 1.75 -0.94 -12.88
N SER A 123 0.90 -0.77 -13.90
CA SER A 123 -0.35 -1.51 -14.00
C SER A 123 -0.14 -2.74 -14.87
N VAL A 124 -0.57 -3.91 -14.39
CA VAL A 124 -0.43 -5.20 -15.08
C VAL A 124 -1.77 -5.88 -15.24
N LYS A 125 -1.91 -6.63 -16.33
CA LYS A 125 -3.05 -7.49 -16.63
C LYS A 125 -2.57 -8.92 -16.78
N VAL A 126 -3.39 -9.85 -16.33
CA VAL A 126 -3.13 -11.28 -16.48
C VAL A 126 -3.55 -11.66 -17.91
N ARG A 127 -2.62 -12.22 -18.68
CA ARG A 127 -2.87 -12.64 -20.07
C ARG A 127 -3.79 -13.86 -20.12
N ASP A 128 -3.47 -14.87 -19.32
CA ASP A 128 -4.15 -16.16 -19.27
C ASP A 128 -4.63 -16.44 -17.84
N SER A 129 -5.94 -16.39 -17.63
CA SER A 129 -6.54 -16.65 -16.31
C SER A 129 -6.56 -18.13 -15.92
N SER A 130 -6.21 -19.04 -16.83
CA SER A 130 -6.14 -20.48 -16.54
C SER A 130 -4.82 -20.89 -15.88
N LYS A 131 -3.79 -20.04 -15.97
CA LYS A 131 -2.47 -20.23 -15.38
C LYS A 131 -2.30 -19.42 -14.11
N ASP A 132 -1.27 -19.76 -13.34
CA ASP A 132 -0.89 -18.99 -12.16
C ASP A 132 -0.66 -17.51 -12.51
N HIS A 133 -1.05 -16.64 -11.58
CA HIS A 133 -0.93 -15.18 -11.70
C HIS A 133 0.52 -14.73 -11.46
N SER A 134 1.48 -15.41 -12.07
CA SER A 134 2.92 -15.19 -11.92
C SER A 134 3.52 -14.50 -13.14
N GLY A 135 4.61 -13.77 -12.92
CA GLY A 135 5.32 -13.07 -13.97
C GLY A 135 6.78 -12.86 -13.60
N PHE A 136 7.54 -12.44 -14.61
CA PHE A 136 8.96 -12.17 -14.51
C PHE A 136 9.18 -10.67 -14.72
N LEU A 137 9.85 -10.04 -13.76
CA LEU A 137 10.25 -8.64 -13.83
C LEU A 137 11.76 -8.56 -14.02
N SER A 138 12.19 -7.84 -15.04
CA SER A 138 13.60 -7.62 -15.34
C SER A 138 13.90 -6.14 -15.23
N PHE A 139 14.88 -5.78 -14.40
CA PHE A 139 15.39 -4.42 -14.28
C PHE A 139 16.64 -4.28 -15.15
N LEU A 140 16.68 -3.29 -16.03
CA LEU A 140 17.75 -3.09 -17.01
C LEU A 140 18.33 -1.69 -16.92
N ARG A 141 19.62 -1.56 -17.23
CA ARG A 141 20.31 -0.27 -17.30
C ARG A 141 19.97 0.55 -18.56
N LYS A 142 19.50 -0.11 -19.63
CA LYS A 142 19.12 0.53 -20.90
C LYS A 142 17.83 -0.10 -21.42
N SER A 143 16.96 0.71 -22.04
CA SER A 143 15.77 0.23 -22.76
C SER A 143 16.17 -0.45 -24.05
N THR A 144 15.83 -1.72 -24.21
CA THR A 144 16.26 -2.53 -25.35
C THR A 144 15.17 -2.69 -26.39
N LYS A 145 15.51 -2.31 -27.63
CA LYS A 145 14.96 -2.95 -28.83
C LYS A 145 16.03 -3.30 -29.89
N TYR A 146 17.29 -2.86 -29.75
CA TYR A 146 18.27 -2.91 -30.84
C TYR A 146 19.76 -3.07 -30.41
N GLU A 147 20.09 -3.43 -29.16
CA GLU A 147 21.48 -3.75 -28.78
C GLU A 147 21.59 -5.21 -28.29
N ASP A 148 22.63 -5.91 -28.75
CA ASP A 148 22.91 -7.36 -28.51
C ASP A 148 23.28 -7.71 -27.06
N SER A 149 23.49 -6.72 -26.18
CA SER A 149 23.89 -6.91 -24.80
C SER A 149 22.92 -6.26 -23.83
N GLN A 150 21.86 -6.99 -23.46
CA GLN A 150 20.97 -6.58 -22.37
C GLN A 150 21.75 -6.58 -21.04
N HIS A 151 22.06 -5.38 -20.52
CA HIS A 151 22.59 -5.23 -19.17
C HIS A 151 21.45 -5.33 -18.15
N VAL A 152 20.98 -6.57 -17.93
CA VAL A 152 20.02 -6.90 -16.89
C VAL A 152 20.71 -6.82 -15.52
N LEU A 153 20.17 -6.01 -14.63
CA LEU A 153 20.64 -5.84 -13.26
C LEU A 153 20.11 -6.97 -12.37
N CYS A 154 18.81 -7.25 -12.47
CA CYS A 154 18.20 -8.42 -11.82
C CYS A 154 16.92 -8.87 -12.50
N ASN A 155 16.62 -10.15 -12.23
CA ASN A 155 15.36 -10.78 -12.56
C ASN A 155 14.66 -11.18 -11.27
N LEU A 156 13.40 -10.76 -11.14
CA LEU A 156 12.55 -11.08 -10.01
C LEU A 156 11.32 -11.85 -10.49
N ASN A 157 11.11 -13.02 -9.89
CA ASN A 157 9.90 -13.79 -10.09
C ASN A 157 8.86 -13.27 -9.12
N ILE A 158 7.70 -12.89 -9.63
CA ILE A 158 6.59 -12.39 -8.81
C ILE A 158 5.37 -13.28 -8.99
N THR A 159 4.63 -13.45 -7.91
CA THR A 159 3.30 -14.07 -7.93
C THR A 159 2.32 -13.08 -7.32
N MET A 160 1.26 -12.76 -8.06
CA MET A 160 0.27 -11.81 -7.59
C MET A 160 -0.46 -12.35 -6.34
N PRO A 161 -0.68 -11.52 -5.32
CA PRO A 161 -1.48 -11.92 -4.17
C PRO A 161 -2.93 -12.17 -4.59
N PRO A 162 -3.70 -12.95 -3.80
CA PRO A 162 -5.10 -13.21 -4.11
C PRO A 162 -5.90 -11.92 -4.23
N CYS A 163 -6.83 -11.88 -5.19
CA CYS A 163 -7.76 -10.76 -5.34
C CYS A 163 -8.47 -10.52 -4.02
N ILE A 164 -8.27 -9.34 -3.43
CA ILE A 164 -9.10 -8.87 -2.33
C ILE A 164 -10.45 -8.56 -2.95
N LYS A 165 -11.23 -9.60 -3.25
CA LYS A 165 -12.64 -9.44 -3.57
C LYS A 165 -13.21 -8.68 -2.37
N ALA A 166 -13.83 -7.53 -2.64
CA ALA A 166 -14.88 -7.04 -1.76
C ALA A 166 -15.98 -8.11 -1.75
N ALA A 167 -15.75 -9.19 -1.02
CA ALA A 167 -16.79 -10.12 -0.65
C ALA A 167 -17.83 -9.27 0.08
N GLY A 168 -19.00 -9.19 -0.54
CA GLY A 168 -20.15 -8.35 -0.25
C GLY A 168 -20.06 -7.43 0.95
N SER A 169 -20.14 -6.11 0.70
CA SER A 169 -20.93 -5.13 1.47
C SER A 169 -20.85 -5.07 3.02
N GLU A 170 -19.97 -5.82 3.68
CA GLU A 170 -19.81 -5.88 5.14
C GLU A 170 -18.38 -5.48 5.57
N ASP A 171 -17.37 -5.77 4.76
CA ASP A 171 -15.96 -5.52 5.15
C ASP A 171 -15.49 -4.07 4.94
N ARG A 172 -16.27 -3.22 4.26
CA ARG A 172 -15.99 -1.76 4.22
C ARG A 172 -16.08 -1.10 5.60
N ARG A 173 -16.73 -1.75 6.58
CA ARG A 173 -16.74 -1.30 7.98
C ARG A 173 -15.57 -1.84 8.82
N ARG A 174 -14.78 -2.79 8.30
CA ARG A 174 -13.66 -3.42 9.03
C ARG A 174 -12.29 -2.82 8.72
N THR A 175 -12.21 -1.87 7.79
CA THR A 175 -10.93 -1.27 7.35
C THR A 175 -10.63 0.10 7.96
N LEU A 176 -11.52 0.67 8.77
CA LEU A 176 -11.32 1.96 9.43
C LEU A 176 -10.79 1.86 10.87
N THR A 177 -10.60 0.64 11.40
CA THR A 177 -10.07 0.44 12.75
C THR A 177 -8.54 0.35 12.70
N PRO A 178 -7.81 1.23 13.42
CA PRO A 178 -6.35 1.17 13.57
C PRO A 178 -5.85 -0.25 13.93
N LEU A 179 -4.68 -0.65 13.44
CA LEU A 179 -4.11 -1.99 13.69
C LEU A 179 -4.01 -2.34 15.19
N ALA A 180 -3.81 -1.34 16.06
CA ALA A 180 -3.83 -1.52 17.52
C ALA A 180 -5.21 -1.98 18.05
N LEU A 181 -6.30 -1.51 17.45
CA LEU A 181 -7.64 -2.02 17.74
C LEU A 181 -7.81 -3.42 17.16
N ARG A 182 -7.32 -3.66 15.93
CA ARG A 182 -7.45 -4.98 15.28
C ARG A 182 -6.72 -6.09 16.04
N GLU A 183 -5.51 -5.82 16.52
CA GLU A 183 -4.73 -6.74 17.36
C GLU A 183 -5.41 -6.99 18.72
N ARG A 184 -6.01 -5.95 19.33
CA ARG A 184 -6.81 -6.11 20.56
C ARG A 184 -8.12 -6.86 20.31
N TYR A 185 -8.77 -6.64 19.18
CA TYR A 185 -9.99 -7.35 18.76
C TYR A 185 -9.70 -8.82 18.44
N SER A 186 -8.58 -9.13 17.78
CA SER A 186 -8.18 -10.52 17.51
C SER A 186 -7.75 -11.24 18.79
N ALA A 187 -7.02 -10.58 19.69
CA ALA A 187 -6.67 -11.14 20.99
C ALA A 187 -7.90 -11.43 21.88
N MET A 188 -9.01 -10.73 21.66
CA MET A 188 -10.30 -10.99 22.34
C MET A 188 -11.18 -12.03 21.63
N ASN A 189 -10.91 -12.34 20.36
CA ASN A 189 -11.67 -13.32 19.58
C ASN A 189 -10.99 -14.70 19.54
N GLU A 190 -9.72 -14.77 19.96
CA GLU A 190 -9.02 -16.03 20.22
C GLU A 190 -9.60 -16.72 21.47
N PRO A 191 -9.96 -18.01 21.41
CA PRO A 191 -10.43 -18.78 22.57
C PRO A 191 -9.27 -19.20 23.48
N ALA A 192 -8.27 -18.32 23.66
CA ALA A 192 -7.15 -18.55 24.56
C ALA A 192 -7.57 -18.19 26.00
N MET A 193 -8.07 -19.22 26.69
CA MET A 193 -7.89 -19.44 28.13
C MET A 193 -8.29 -18.27 29.06
N GLY A 194 -9.58 -18.24 29.46
CA GLY A 194 -10.00 -17.54 30.69
C GLY A 194 -11.27 -16.68 30.63
N LYS A 195 -11.88 -16.42 29.46
CA LYS A 195 -13.07 -15.54 29.34
C LYS A 195 -14.30 -16.19 28.66
N ALA A 196 -14.45 -17.50 28.79
CA ALA A 196 -15.60 -18.24 28.23
C ALA A 196 -16.95 -17.97 28.95
N SER A 197 -16.98 -17.18 30.03
CA SER A 197 -18.19 -16.88 30.81
C SER A 197 -18.94 -15.62 30.37
N MET A 198 -18.41 -14.80 29.45
CA MET A 198 -19.07 -13.54 29.10
C MET A 198 -20.22 -13.78 28.12
N SER A 199 -21.41 -13.33 28.50
CA SER A 199 -22.59 -13.31 27.65
C SER A 199 -22.32 -12.52 26.36
N ALA A 200 -23.09 -12.82 25.30
CA ALA A 200 -22.99 -12.06 24.06
C ALA A 200 -23.24 -10.55 24.28
N MET A 201 -24.03 -10.21 25.30
CA MET A 201 -24.40 -8.86 25.69
C MET A 201 -23.22 -8.09 26.31
N GLU A 202 -22.52 -8.68 27.27
CA GLU A 202 -21.34 -8.06 27.90
C GLU A 202 -20.19 -7.91 26.89
N ARG A 203 -20.08 -8.85 25.94
CA ARG A 203 -19.14 -8.73 24.81
C ARG A 203 -19.48 -7.57 23.89
N THR A 204 -20.76 -7.26 23.66
CA THR A 204 -21.14 -6.09 22.86
C THR A 204 -20.93 -4.78 23.60
N GLU A 205 -21.16 -4.76 24.91
CA GLU A 205 -20.97 -3.58 25.76
C GLU A 205 -19.50 -3.15 25.84
N LEU A 206 -18.60 -4.11 26.05
CA LEU A 206 -17.15 -3.84 26.02
C LEU A 206 -16.66 -3.31 24.67
N LYS A 207 -17.23 -3.81 23.56
CA LYS A 207 -16.88 -3.32 22.22
C LYS A 207 -17.35 -1.88 22.00
N MET A 208 -18.55 -1.54 22.47
CA MET A 208 -19.06 -0.17 22.40
C MET A 208 -18.23 0.79 23.24
N ALA A 209 -17.82 0.39 24.45
CA ALA A 209 -16.95 1.20 25.30
C ALA A 209 -15.59 1.50 24.64
N LEU A 210 -14.98 0.50 24.00
CA LEU A 210 -13.71 0.67 23.29
C LEU A 210 -13.85 1.60 22.06
N ILE A 211 -14.98 1.53 21.36
CA ILE A 211 -15.26 2.44 20.22
C ILE A 211 -15.48 3.86 20.74
N ALA A 212 -16.18 4.04 21.87
CA ALA A 212 -16.36 5.34 22.51
C ALA A 212 -15.01 6.01 22.86
N GLU A 213 -14.09 5.25 23.44
CA GLU A 213 -12.75 5.74 23.81
C GLU A 213 -11.95 6.29 22.63
N GLN A 214 -12.18 5.76 21.43
CA GLN A 214 -11.41 6.08 20.23
C GLN A 214 -12.12 7.08 19.32
N LEU A 215 -13.39 7.39 19.58
CA LEU A 215 -14.17 8.34 18.78
C LEU A 215 -13.70 9.78 18.95
N GLY A 216 -13.25 10.17 20.15
CA GLY A 216 -12.73 11.52 20.41
C GLY A 216 -13.67 12.61 19.88
N LEU A 217 -13.14 13.57 19.12
CA LEU A 217 -13.93 14.66 18.52
C LEU A 217 -14.86 14.21 17.37
N SER A 218 -14.66 13.02 16.83
CA SER A 218 -15.41 12.51 15.68
C SER A 218 -16.80 11.95 16.05
N TRP A 219 -17.17 11.93 17.33
CA TRP A 219 -18.49 11.43 17.76
C TRP A 219 -19.65 12.21 17.14
N ALA A 220 -19.51 13.53 16.96
CA ALA A 220 -20.56 14.37 16.39
C ALA A 220 -20.72 14.17 14.86
N GLU A 221 -19.64 13.80 14.16
CA GLU A 221 -19.69 13.39 12.75
C GLU A 221 -20.35 12.02 12.61
N LEU A 222 -19.98 11.07 13.48
CA LEU A 222 -20.62 9.76 13.53
C LEU A 222 -22.12 9.88 13.81
N ALA A 223 -22.53 10.77 14.72
CA ALA A 223 -23.94 10.99 15.04
C ALA A 223 -24.76 11.43 13.81
N ARG A 224 -24.18 12.31 12.97
CA ARG A 224 -24.80 12.74 11.72
C ARG A 224 -24.94 11.60 10.72
N GLU A 225 -23.89 10.79 10.56
CA GLU A 225 -23.93 9.57 9.71
C GLU A 225 -24.95 8.54 10.23
N LEU A 226 -25.12 8.43 11.54
CA LEU A 226 -26.12 7.58 12.20
C LEU A 226 -27.55 8.20 12.18
N GLN A 227 -27.75 9.30 11.45
CA GLN A 227 -29.05 9.95 11.27
C GLN A 227 -29.67 10.43 12.59
N PHE A 228 -28.85 10.97 13.51
CA PHE A 228 -29.33 11.73 14.66
C PHE A 228 -29.55 13.19 14.26
N SER A 229 -30.55 13.83 14.86
CA SER A 229 -30.84 15.23 14.59
C SER A 229 -29.80 16.15 15.26
N VAL A 230 -29.71 17.40 14.79
CA VAL A 230 -28.83 18.40 15.40
C VAL A 230 -29.23 18.67 16.85
N ASP A 231 -30.53 18.58 17.17
CA ASP A 231 -31.04 18.74 18.53
C ASP A 231 -30.61 17.59 19.44
N ASP A 232 -30.59 16.35 18.94
CA ASP A 232 -30.09 15.19 19.70
C ASP A 232 -28.58 15.32 19.98
N ILE A 233 -27.81 15.78 18.99
CA ILE A 233 -26.37 16.01 19.13
C ILE A 233 -26.11 17.13 20.15
N ASN A 234 -26.88 18.22 20.10
CA ASN A 234 -26.79 19.31 21.05
C ASN A 234 -27.18 18.86 22.47
N LYS A 235 -28.20 18.03 22.61
CA LYS A 235 -28.62 17.45 23.88
C LYS A 235 -27.52 16.60 24.52
N ILE A 236 -26.90 15.69 23.77
CA ILE A 236 -25.78 14.87 24.26
C ILE A 236 -24.61 15.75 24.72
N ARG A 237 -24.33 16.84 23.97
CA ARG A 237 -23.26 17.79 24.29
C ARG A 237 -23.54 18.59 25.56
N VAL A 238 -24.80 18.97 25.81
CA VAL A 238 -25.21 19.70 27.02
C VAL A 238 -25.25 18.79 28.24
N GLU A 239 -25.68 17.53 28.07
CA GLU A 239 -25.76 16.55 29.16
C GLU A 239 -24.37 16.11 29.65
N ASN A 240 -23.34 16.15 28.77
CA ASN A 240 -21.98 15.70 29.10
C ASN A 240 -20.92 16.74 28.66
N PRO A 241 -20.89 17.95 29.24
CA PRO A 241 -20.19 19.10 28.65
C PRO A 241 -18.66 19.01 28.61
N ASN A 242 -18.04 18.18 29.45
CA ASN A 242 -16.57 18.14 29.62
C ASN A 242 -15.93 16.78 29.32
N SER A 243 -16.66 15.84 28.72
CA SER A 243 -16.13 14.50 28.46
C SER A 243 -16.54 13.98 27.08
N LEU A 244 -15.58 13.92 26.15
CA LEU A 244 -15.77 13.32 24.83
C LEU A 244 -16.06 11.82 24.92
N LEU A 245 -15.53 11.16 25.96
CA LEU A 245 -15.79 9.75 26.22
C LEU A 245 -17.25 9.51 26.64
N GLU A 246 -17.79 10.36 27.50
CA GLU A 246 -19.21 10.26 27.91
C GLU A 246 -20.14 10.64 26.74
N GLN A 247 -19.80 11.67 25.96
CA GLN A 247 -20.54 12.06 24.76
C GLN A 247 -20.61 10.92 23.72
N SER A 248 -19.48 10.27 23.45
CA SER A 248 -19.40 9.14 22.53
C SER A 248 -20.08 7.87 23.06
N SER A 249 -19.97 7.60 24.36
CA SER A 249 -20.67 6.47 25.01
C SER A 249 -22.18 6.67 25.01
N ALA A 250 -22.66 7.88 25.32
CA ALA A 250 -24.07 8.25 25.27
C ALA A 250 -24.64 8.08 23.85
N LEU A 251 -23.89 8.51 22.82
CA LEU A 251 -24.27 8.30 21.42
C LEU A 251 -24.44 6.81 21.09
N LEU A 252 -23.45 5.97 21.44
CA LEU A 252 -23.49 4.54 21.13
C LEU A 252 -24.62 3.81 21.87
N ASN A 253 -24.91 4.19 23.12
CA ASN A 253 -26.02 3.65 23.89
C ASN A 253 -27.39 4.02 23.30
N LEU A 254 -27.54 5.27 22.86
CA LEU A 254 -28.75 5.73 22.16
C LEU A 254 -28.92 5.02 20.82
N TRP A 255 -27.84 4.81 20.09
CA TRP A 255 -27.84 4.06 18.84
C TRP A 255 -28.22 2.59 19.06
N ALA A 256 -27.63 1.92 20.05
CA ALA A 256 -27.96 0.53 20.39
C ALA A 256 -29.44 0.36 20.76
N THR A 257 -30.00 1.31 21.51
CA THR A 257 -31.43 1.32 21.86
C THR A 257 -32.33 1.55 20.63
N ARG A 258 -31.90 2.41 19.70
CA ARG A 258 -32.63 2.69 18.44
C ARG A 258 -32.65 1.50 17.49
N GLU A 259 -31.52 0.82 17.32
CA GLU A 259 -31.43 -0.39 16.50
C GLU A 259 -32.21 -1.56 17.10
N GLY A 260 -32.22 -1.71 18.43
CA GLY A 260 -33.08 -2.69 19.11
C GLY A 260 -34.58 -2.48 18.86
N LYS A 261 -35.04 -1.22 18.74
CA LYS A 261 -36.43 -0.88 18.38
C LYS A 261 -36.71 -1.10 16.89
N ARG A 262 -35.76 -0.81 16.00
CA ARG A 262 -35.87 -1.08 14.54
C ARG A 262 -35.86 -2.57 14.20
N ALA A 263 -35.15 -3.39 14.97
CA ALA A 263 -35.13 -4.84 14.79
C ALA A 263 -36.50 -5.47 15.13
N LYS A 264 -37.17 -4.98 16.19
CA LYS A 264 -38.51 -5.43 16.57
C LYS A 264 -39.60 -5.01 15.58
N SER A 265 -39.52 -3.80 15.01
CA SER A 265 -40.53 -3.33 14.05
C SER A 265 -40.48 -4.05 12.69
N LYS A 266 -39.29 -4.46 12.24
CA LYS A 266 -39.15 -5.29 11.02
C LYS A 266 -39.67 -6.71 11.20
N GLN A 267 -39.58 -7.28 12.41
CA GLN A 267 -40.14 -8.60 12.71
C GLN A 267 -41.67 -8.59 12.73
N THR A 268 -42.30 -7.50 13.18
CA THR A 268 -43.77 -7.37 13.15
C THR A 268 -44.34 -7.13 11.75
N CYS A 269 -43.62 -6.44 10.86
CA CYS A 269 -44.09 -6.24 9.47
C CYS A 269 -44.04 -7.52 8.63
N ASN A 270 -43.13 -8.47 8.93
CA ASN A 270 -43.08 -9.75 8.23
C ASN A 270 -44.19 -10.73 8.64
N SER A 271 -44.92 -10.46 9.75
CA SER A 271 -46.05 -11.30 10.18
C SER A 271 -47.40 -10.86 9.61
N GLN A 272 -47.48 -9.71 8.93
CA GLN A 272 -48.72 -9.21 8.29
C GLN A 272 -48.80 -9.47 6.78
N TYR A 273 -47.79 -10.13 6.18
CA TYR A 273 -47.77 -10.48 4.75
C TYR A 273 -47.83 -11.99 4.47
N ASN A 274 -48.12 -12.81 5.49
CA ASN A 274 -48.46 -14.24 5.35
C ASN A 274 -49.75 -14.53 6.12
N GLY A 275 -50.85 -13.92 5.68
CA GLY A 275 -52.21 -14.19 6.12
C GLY A 275 -53.15 -14.11 4.94
#